data_AF-Q8VLD3-F1
#
_entry.id   AF-Q8VLD3-F1
#
_cell.length_a   1.000
_cell.length_b   1.000
_cell.length_c   1.000
_cell.angle_alpha   90.00
_cell.angle_beta   90.00
_cell.angle_gamma   90.00
#
_symmetry.space_group_name_H-M   'P 1'
#
loop_
_entity.id
_entity.type
_entity.pdbx_description
1 polymer ?
#
loop_
_entity_poly.entity_id
_entity_poly.type
_entity_poly.pdbx_seq_one_letter_code
_entity_poly.pdbx_strand_id
1 'polypeptide(L)'
;TLACYIESIVLFVMLPWLLATYHVPINIMITLAAIAVILLCIYAPAATVKQPIPTRLIKKKKITAIILATLMFAISFLVPNAYQQMILLGITLQGGSQLPIFFPKNRKDVL
;
A
#
# COMPACT_ATOMS: atom_id res chain seq x y z
N THR A 1 -18.04 -1.58 10.27
CA THR A 1 -17.29 -2.82 9.95
C THR A 1 -17.65 -3.36 8.58
N LEU A 2 -18.93 -3.41 8.21
CA LEU A 2 -19.40 -3.98 6.94
C LEU A 2 -19.01 -3.12 5.71
N ALA A 3 -19.14 -1.79 5.79
CA ALA A 3 -18.75 -0.88 4.70
C ALA A 3 -17.27 -0.98 4.31
N CYS A 4 -16.35 -1.08 5.27
CA CYS A 4 -14.91 -1.24 5.01
C CYS A 4 -14.58 -2.58 4.33
N TYR A 5 -15.35 -3.62 4.65
CA TYR A 5 -15.19 -4.93 4.04
C TYR A 5 -15.64 -4.89 2.57
N ILE A 6 -16.78 -4.24 2.30
CA ILE A 6 -17.26 -4.00 0.93
C ILE A 6 -16.27 -3.15 0.15
N GLU A 7 -15.78 -2.04 0.72
CA GLU A 7 -14.78 -1.18 0.10
C GLU A 7 -13.52 -1.95 -0.28
N SER A 8 -12.99 -2.78 0.63
CA SER A 8 -11.79 -3.58 0.36
C SER A 8 -12.01 -4.59 -0.76
N ILE A 9 -13.17 -5.26 -0.78
CA ILE A 9 -13.53 -6.22 -1.84
C ILE A 9 -13.68 -5.49 -3.19
N VAL A 10 -14.38 -4.37 -3.21
CA VAL A 10 -14.58 -3.57 -4.43
C VAL A 10 -13.23 -3.08 -4.95
N LEU A 11 -12.36 -2.55 -4.07
CA LEU A 11 -11.02 -2.09 -4.46
C LEU A 11 -10.17 -3.23 -5.04
N PHE A 12 -10.23 -4.42 -4.44
CA PHE A 12 -9.39 -5.55 -4.83
C PHE A 12 -9.87 -6.29 -6.09
N VAL A 13 -11.17 -6.21 -6.43
CA VAL A 13 -11.73 -6.85 -7.63
C VAL A 13 -11.84 -5.86 -8.79
N MET A 14 -12.23 -4.61 -8.52
CA MET A 14 -12.47 -3.60 -9.55
C MET A 14 -11.17 -3.06 -10.15
N LEU A 15 -10.12 -2.82 -9.33
CA LEU A 15 -8.86 -2.27 -9.86
C LEU A 15 -8.10 -3.21 -10.80
N PRO A 16 -7.92 -4.52 -10.49
CA PRO A 16 -7.26 -5.43 -11.42
C PRO A 16 -8.04 -5.57 -12.74
N TRP A 17 -9.38 -5.54 -12.68
CA TRP A 17 -10.22 -5.54 -13.88
C TRP A 17 -10.05 -4.26 -14.71
N LEU A 18 -9.98 -3.10 -14.06
CA LEU A 18 -9.71 -1.84 -14.72
C LEU A 18 -8.34 -1.87 -15.43
N LEU A 19 -7.31 -2.45 -14.82
CA LEU A 19 -5.99 -2.59 -15.46
C LEU A 19 -5.95 -3.63 -16.59
N ALA A 20 -6.74 -4.69 -16.49
CA ALA A 20 -6.84 -5.68 -17.57
C ALA A 20 -7.55 -5.10 -18.81
N THR A 21 -8.42 -4.11 -18.64
CA THR A 21 -9.18 -3.47 -19.73
C THR A 21 -8.53 -2.21 -20.26
N TYR A 22 -7.91 -1.40 -19.38
CA TYR A 22 -7.14 -0.21 -19.75
C TYR A 22 -5.64 -0.53 -19.81
N HIS A 23 -5.05 -0.43 -21.01
CA HIS A 23 -3.60 -0.49 -21.19
C HIS A 23 -2.95 0.79 -20.65
N VAL A 24 -2.77 0.87 -19.32
CA VAL A 24 -2.08 1.98 -18.67
C VAL A 24 -0.58 1.87 -18.97
N PRO A 25 0.08 2.95 -19.44
CA PRO A 25 1.50 2.89 -19.72
C PRO A 25 2.29 2.58 -18.45
N ILE A 26 3.22 1.63 -18.55
CA ILE A 26 4.04 1.13 -17.44
C ILE A 26 4.77 2.27 -16.69
N ASN A 27 5.19 3.30 -17.44
CA ASN A 27 5.89 4.46 -16.90
C ASN A 27 5.06 5.20 -15.84
N ILE A 28 3.75 5.35 -16.06
CA ILE A 28 2.86 6.00 -15.08
C ILE A 28 2.74 5.13 -13.83
N MET A 29 2.57 3.81 -13.99
CA MET A 29 2.50 2.89 -12.85
C MET A 29 3.77 2.88 -12.00
N ILE A 30 4.95 2.96 -12.64
CA ILE A 30 6.24 3.04 -11.94
C ILE A 30 6.33 4.33 -11.11
N THR A 31 5.95 5.48 -11.68
CA THR A 31 5.95 6.74 -10.93
C THR A 31 4.98 6.71 -9.74
N LEU A 32 3.81 6.08 -9.92
CA LEU A 32 2.80 5.94 -8.88
C LEU A 32 3.29 5.04 -7.73
N ALA A 33 3.92 3.91 -8.08
CA ALA A 33 4.53 3.01 -7.10
C ALA A 33 5.69 3.66 -6.35
N ALA A 34 6.52 4.48 -7.02
CA ALA A 34 7.58 5.25 -6.36
C ALA A 34 7.01 6.23 -5.32
N ILE A 35 5.94 6.96 -5.67
CA ILE A 35 5.24 7.84 -4.72
C ILE A 35 4.67 7.03 -3.55
N ALA A 36 4.10 5.86 -3.80
CA ALA A 36 3.59 4.97 -2.75
C ALA A 36 4.68 4.50 -1.78
N VAL A 37 5.89 4.20 -2.27
CA VAL A 37 7.05 3.86 -1.43
C VAL A 37 7.52 5.05 -0.61
N ILE A 38 7.51 6.27 -1.17
CA ILE A 38 7.84 7.50 -0.42
C ILE A 38 6.82 7.72 0.71
N LEU A 39 5.53 7.58 0.38
CA LEU A 39 4.44 7.68 1.36
C LEU A 39 4.57 6.61 2.45
N LEU A 40 4.96 5.39 2.09
CA LEU A 40 5.24 4.31 3.03
C LEU A 40 6.35 4.72 4.02
N CYS A 41 7.43 5.34 3.56
CA CYS A 41 8.52 5.79 4.43
C CYS A 41 8.08 6.88 5.42
N ILE A 42 7.24 7.83 4.98
CA ILE A 42 6.75 8.95 5.80
C ILE A 42 5.70 8.48 6.80
N TYR A 43 4.67 7.75 6.33
CA TYR A 43 3.45 7.47 7.08
C TYR A 43 3.44 6.09 7.76
N ALA A 44 4.36 5.18 7.45
CA ALA A 44 4.52 3.97 8.27
C ALA A 44 5.09 4.34 9.64
N PRO A 45 4.59 3.74 10.74
CA PRO A 45 3.64 2.63 10.83
C PRO A 45 2.20 3.12 11.08
N ALA A 46 1.25 2.56 10.34
CA ALA A 46 -0.16 2.72 10.59
C ALA A 46 -0.52 2.06 11.94
N ALA A 47 -0.73 2.86 12.98
CA ALA A 47 -1.19 2.37 14.27
C ALA A 47 -2.62 1.82 14.14
N THR A 48 -2.76 0.49 14.08
CA THR A 48 -4.07 -0.16 14.02
C THR A 48 -4.78 -0.09 15.38
N VAL A 49 -5.87 0.65 15.42
CA VAL A 49 -6.71 0.88 16.61
C VAL A 49 -7.21 -0.40 17.26
N LYS A 50 -7.57 -1.39 16.44
CA LYS A 50 -8.15 -2.66 16.93
C LYS A 50 -7.13 -3.56 17.62
N GLN A 51 -5.84 -3.41 17.32
CA GLN A 51 -4.74 -4.12 17.96
C GLN A 51 -3.51 -3.19 17.99
N PRO A 52 -3.32 -2.42 19.08
CA PRO A 52 -2.18 -1.53 19.18
C PRO A 52 -0.89 -2.35 19.12
N ILE A 53 0.01 -1.95 18.22
CA ILE A 53 1.30 -2.61 18.06
C ILE A 53 2.15 -2.20 19.27
N PRO A 54 2.69 -3.14 20.05
CA PRO A 54 3.54 -2.82 21.19
C PRO A 54 4.74 -1.99 20.72
N THR A 55 5.06 -0.91 21.44
CA THR A 55 6.03 0.14 21.06
C THR A 55 7.40 -0.40 20.61
N ARG A 56 7.87 -1.48 21.25
CA ARG A 56 9.10 -2.22 20.88
C ARG A 56 9.11 -2.79 19.45
N LEU A 57 7.95 -3.15 18.90
CA LEU A 57 7.81 -3.82 17.59
C LEU A 57 7.50 -2.84 16.45
N ILE A 58 7.20 -1.58 16.78
CA ILE A 58 6.83 -0.53 15.82
C ILE A 58 7.97 -0.28 14.83
N LYS A 59 9.20 -0.06 15.34
CA LYS A 59 10.38 0.19 14.49
C LYS A 59 10.72 -1.01 13.59
N LYS A 60 10.66 -2.22 14.15
CA LYS A 60 10.93 -3.46 13.40
C LYS A 60 9.91 -3.65 12.27
N LYS A 61 8.61 -3.49 12.54
CA LYS A 61 7.56 -3.62 11.53
C LYS A 61 7.66 -2.55 10.44
N LYS A 62 8.02 -1.31 10.77
CA LYS A 62 8.27 -0.25 9.78
C LYS A 62 9.40 -0.64 8.82
N ILE A 63 10.54 -1.07 9.37
CA ILE A 63 11.70 -1.47 8.57
C ILE A 63 11.36 -2.69 7.71
N THR A 64 10.69 -3.71 8.27
CA THR A 64 10.27 -4.89 7.51
C THR A 64 9.32 -4.53 6.36
N ALA A 65 8.37 -3.61 6.58
CA ALA A 65 7.45 -3.17 5.53
C ALA A 65 8.18 -2.44 4.39
N ILE A 66 9.13 -1.56 4.71
CA ILE A 66 9.94 -0.84 3.72
C ILE A 66 10.84 -1.80 2.94
N ILE A 67 11.48 -2.77 3.62
CA ILE A 67 12.31 -3.79 2.98
C ILE A 67 11.46 -4.63 2.02
N LEU A 68 10.29 -5.07 2.45
CA LEU A 68 9.41 -5.92 1.64
C LEU A 68 8.88 -5.17 0.41
N ALA A 69 8.46 -3.91 0.58
CA ALA A 69 7.99 -3.08 -0.53
C ALA A 69 9.10 -2.80 -1.55
N THR A 70 10.31 -2.48 -1.08
CA THR A 70 11.49 -2.28 -1.95
C THR A 70 11.85 -3.57 -2.69
N LEU A 71 11.80 -4.72 -2.02
CA LEU A 71 12.07 -6.02 -2.63
C LEU A 71 11.04 -6.35 -3.71
N MET A 72 9.74 -6.17 -3.45
CA MET A 72 8.69 -6.38 -4.45
C MET A 72 8.84 -5.43 -5.65
N PHE A 73 9.21 -4.17 -5.39
CA PHE A 73 9.47 -3.21 -6.47
C PHE A 73 10.66 -3.66 -7.34
N ALA A 74 11.74 -4.17 -6.74
CA ALA A 74 12.87 -4.72 -7.48
C ALA A 74 12.48 -5.96 -8.31
N ILE A 75 11.69 -6.88 -7.74
CA ILE A 75 11.19 -8.07 -8.45
C ILE A 75 10.33 -7.68 -9.65
N SER A 76 9.61 -6.54 -9.58
CA SER A 76 8.76 -6.09 -10.69
C SER A 76 9.53 -5.88 -12.01
N PHE A 77 10.82 -5.55 -11.97
CA PHE A 77 11.65 -5.37 -13.16
C PHE A 77 12.06 -6.68 -13.85
N LEU A 78 12.00 -7.81 -13.14
CA LEU A 78 12.41 -9.11 -13.67
C LEU A 78 11.25 -9.87 -14.35
N VAL A 79 10.04 -9.34 -14.23
CA VAL A 79 8.79 -10.02 -14.54
C VAL A 79 8.18 -9.43 -15.82
N PRO A 80 7.50 -10.24 -16.68
CA PRO A 80 6.86 -9.74 -17.90
C PRO A 80 5.77 -8.68 -17.62
N ASN A 81 5.61 -7.75 -18.57
CA ASN A 81 4.81 -6.52 -18.45
C ASN A 81 3.41 -6.70 -17.81
N ALA A 82 2.68 -7.77 -18.14
CA ALA A 82 1.34 -8.02 -17.60
C ALA A 82 1.33 -8.25 -16.07
N TYR A 83 2.32 -9.00 -15.56
CA TYR A 83 2.45 -9.26 -14.13
C TYR A 83 3.13 -8.11 -13.40
N GLN A 84 4.01 -7.37 -14.09
CA GLN A 84 4.64 -6.16 -13.56
C GLN A 84 3.59 -5.10 -13.17
N GLN A 85 2.58 -4.87 -14.00
CA GLN A 85 1.48 -3.94 -13.68
C GLN A 85 0.70 -4.35 -12.42
N MET A 86 0.44 -5.64 -12.24
CA MET A 86 -0.27 -6.16 -11.06
C MET A 86 0.55 -5.96 -9.78
N ILE A 87 1.87 -6.18 -9.85
CA ILE A 87 2.79 -5.95 -8.72
C ILE A 87 2.83 -4.45 -8.35
N LEU A 88 2.97 -3.58 -9.35
CA LEU A 88 3.00 -2.13 -9.17
C LEU A 88 1.69 -1.59 -8.58
N LEU A 89 0.54 -2.14 -9.02
CA LEU A 89 -0.76 -1.84 -8.44
C LEU A 89 -0.79 -2.22 -6.96
N GLY A 90 -0.33 -3.42 -6.61
CA GLY A 90 -0.29 -3.90 -5.22
C GLY A 90 0.52 -3.00 -4.31
N ILE A 91 1.70 -2.54 -4.77
CA ILE A 91 2.55 -1.59 -4.04
C ILE A 91 1.84 -0.24 -3.88
N THR A 92 1.15 0.22 -4.91
CA THR A 92 0.38 1.47 -4.88
C THR A 92 -0.76 1.39 -3.85
N LEU A 93 -1.51 0.29 -3.86
CA LEU A 93 -2.58 0.03 -2.89
C LEU A 93 -2.04 -0.06 -1.46
N GLN A 94 -0.91 -0.73 -1.27
CA GLN A 94 -0.24 -0.83 0.02
C GLN A 94 0.12 0.56 0.57
N GLY A 95 0.83 1.38 -0.21
CA GLY A 95 1.15 2.75 0.20
C GLY A 95 -0.10 3.62 0.40
N GLY A 96 -1.10 3.48 -0.48
CA GLY A 96 -2.39 4.17 -0.42
C GLY A 96 -3.16 3.92 0.87
N SER A 97 -3.20 2.66 1.31
CA SER A 97 -3.89 2.25 2.53
C SER A 97 -3.27 2.80 3.82
N GLN A 98 -2.02 3.26 3.75
CA GLN A 98 -1.30 3.83 4.89
C GLN A 98 -1.46 5.34 5.01
N LEU A 99 -2.18 6.00 4.08
CA LEU A 99 -2.41 7.43 4.19
C LEU A 99 -3.20 7.76 5.47
N PRO A 100 -2.87 8.88 6.13
CA PRO A 100 -3.56 9.34 7.35
C PRO A 100 -5.03 9.70 7.11
N ILE A 101 -5.48 9.76 5.85
CA ILE A 101 -6.89 10.00 5.48
C ILE A 101 -7.82 8.91 6.04
N PHE A 102 -7.34 7.66 6.15
CA PHE A 102 -8.10 6.56 6.75
C PHE A 102 -8.08 6.56 8.29
N PHE A 103 -7.29 7.45 8.91
CA PHE A 103 -7.18 7.56 10.36
C PHE A 103 -7.90 8.83 10.84
N PRO A 104 -9.07 8.71 11.50
CA PRO A 104 -9.79 9.88 11.97
C PRO A 104 -8.95 10.70 12.98
N LYS A 105 -8.93 12.02 12.75
CA LYS A 105 -8.11 13.06 13.41
C LYS A 105 -8.27 13.15 14.95
N ASN A 106 -9.28 12.52 15.53
CA ASN A 106 -9.63 12.60 16.97
C ASN A 106 -8.77 11.69 17.87
N ARG A 107 -7.49 11.49 17.57
CA ARG A 107 -6.69 10.45 18.23
C ARG A 107 -5.25 10.86 18.51
N LYS A 108 -5.06 12.11 18.92
CA LYS A 108 -3.77 12.63 19.41
C LYS A 108 -3.44 12.15 20.84
N ASP A 109 -4.34 11.40 21.48
CA ASP A 109 -4.34 11.20 22.93
C ASP A 109 -3.77 9.84 23.38
N VAL A 110 -3.09 9.10 22.51
CA VAL A 110 -2.54 7.76 22.82
C VAL A 110 -1.09 7.61 22.36
N LEU A 111 -0.33 8.70 22.37
CA LEU A 111 1.10 8.71 22.09
C LEU A 111 1.91 8.80 23.39
#